data_AF-A0A8S3WH23-F1
#
_entry.id   AF-A0A8S3WH23-F1
#
_cell.length_a   1.000
_cell.length_b   1.000
_cell.length_c   1.000
_cell.angle_alpha   90.00
_cell.angle_beta   90.00
_cell.angle_gamma   90.00
#
_symmetry.space_group_name_H-M   'P 1'
#
loop_
_entity.id
_entity.type
_entity.pdbx_description
1 polymer ?
#
loop_
_entity_poly.entity_id
_entity_poly.type
_entity_poly.pdbx_seq_one_letter_code
_entity_poly.pdbx_strand_id
1 'polypeptide(L)'
;MLERIVKIQDAVKSSIAILGVTSLTNLMPEDWLLCNETCKALKCFEEASNYLSGEKYLTASQLLIIIKDIKRVLSDILSSDSSGYHYLPITYDFVRALLDLTHSRFENIENNNTIGVATFLDPRFKLQPLTSSKQATLRENMIKLAAQEINREGPCENIEVSKSSFDPTSIFYDWDAREAVPQLIVSPTARAIIEIDKYLNEKVISRYNLPFSWWKHNQDIFPHLDKLVRNKCNCRTEVQEVINKEVETICITTDNWTSARNDSFMAVTGHFINKNFDLESIVLDCEVISGPSNSENTASQLKSITDSWGISAKINLAVSDNAAYIKKAISQELGWKQFGCAAHKINLIVQEATEKSVPIKSVIERVKLVVAYFKRSTKATQKLDEFQKQKWSNTAKMTASRSPDKVEFQILHARKDRRNSRCRQVIHCHFGCYKLNKFNAGRLVTLQRNL
;
A
#
# COMPACT_ATOMS: atom_id res chain seq x y z
N MET A 1 4.52 12.26 15.47
CA MET A 1 5.08 13.44 16.19
C MET A 1 5.42 13.07 17.63
N LEU A 2 4.42 12.67 18.42
CA LEU A 2 4.54 12.25 19.83
C LEU A 2 5.74 11.31 20.07
N GLU A 3 5.88 10.27 19.25
CA GLU A 3 6.95 9.27 19.36
C GLU A 3 8.36 9.90 19.43
N ARG A 4 8.59 10.99 18.70
CA ARG A 4 9.85 11.75 18.76
C ARG A 4 10.02 12.52 20.06
N ILE A 5 8.97 13.15 20.62
CA ILE A 5 9.11 13.92 21.88
C ILE A 5 9.25 12.99 23.07
N VAL A 6 8.58 11.83 23.07
CA VAL A 6 8.75 10.77 24.08
C VAL A 6 10.19 10.25 24.09
N LYS A 7 10.77 9.91 22.92
CA LYS A 7 12.18 9.46 22.83
C LYS A 7 13.20 10.45 23.40
N ILE A 8 12.93 11.75 23.33
CA ILE A 8 13.80 12.82 23.83
C ILE A 8 13.30 13.47 25.14
N GLN A 9 12.35 12.85 25.86
CA GLN A 9 11.61 13.51 26.95
C GLN A 9 12.53 14.14 28.00
N ASP A 10 13.64 13.48 28.37
CA ASP A 10 14.54 13.95 29.43
C ASP A 10 15.34 15.15 28.94
N ALA A 11 15.84 15.11 27.70
CA ALA A 11 16.54 16.25 27.09
C ALA A 11 15.61 17.46 26.92
N VAL A 12 14.31 17.24 26.65
CA VAL A 12 13.29 18.29 26.64
C VAL A 12 13.08 18.85 28.05
N LYS A 13 12.80 18.00 29.04
CA LYS A 13 12.60 18.38 30.46
C LYS A 13 13.80 19.19 31.01
N SER A 14 15.03 18.70 30.84
CA SER A 14 16.26 19.40 31.25
C SER A 14 16.50 20.71 30.51
N SER A 15 16.17 20.78 29.21
CA SER A 15 16.26 22.03 28.43
C SER A 15 15.30 23.09 28.97
N ILE A 16 14.04 22.73 29.21
CA ILE A 16 13.02 23.66 29.72
C ILE A 16 13.42 24.17 31.10
N ALA A 17 13.85 23.26 32.00
CA ALA A 17 14.25 23.59 33.36
C ALA A 17 15.39 24.62 33.38
N ILE A 18 16.46 24.41 32.59
CA ILE A 18 17.58 25.37 32.50
C ILE A 18 17.18 26.68 31.81
N LEU A 19 16.25 26.65 30.87
CA LEU A 19 15.77 27.86 30.18
C LEU A 19 14.74 28.65 31.00
N GLY A 20 14.26 28.11 32.12
CA GLY A 20 13.32 28.77 33.04
C GLY A 20 11.88 28.89 32.52
N VAL A 21 11.52 28.21 31.42
CA VAL A 21 10.25 28.45 30.70
C VAL A 21 9.17 27.42 31.06
N THR A 22 8.95 27.21 32.35
CA THR A 22 7.96 26.26 32.91
C THR A 22 6.54 26.55 32.44
N SER A 23 6.18 27.81 32.24
CA SER A 23 4.86 28.26 31.78
C SER A 23 4.45 27.75 30.39
N LEU A 24 5.40 27.41 29.51
CA LEU A 24 5.11 26.80 28.21
C LEU A 24 4.78 25.31 28.30
N THR A 25 5.11 24.65 29.41
CA THR A 25 5.17 23.19 29.49
C THR A 25 4.49 22.65 30.74
N ASN A 26 3.19 22.94 30.88
CA ASN A 26 2.31 22.28 31.83
C ASN A 26 2.02 20.83 31.36
N LEU A 27 3.08 20.01 31.21
CA LEU A 27 3.07 18.60 30.82
C LEU A 27 3.47 17.75 32.04
N MET A 28 2.45 17.33 32.79
CA MET A 28 2.51 16.50 33.98
C MET A 28 3.07 15.10 33.66
N PRO A 29 3.56 14.32 34.65
CA PRO A 29 4.06 12.96 34.43
C PRO A 29 3.08 12.06 33.66
N GLU A 30 1.78 12.19 33.95
CA GLU A 30 0.69 11.49 33.27
C GLU A 30 0.59 11.84 31.77
N ASP A 31 0.82 13.10 31.37
CA ASP A 31 0.81 13.49 29.96
C ASP A 31 1.91 12.78 29.16
N TRP A 32 3.07 12.49 29.78
CA TRP A 32 4.16 11.73 29.17
C TRP A 32 3.82 10.24 29.05
N LEU A 33 3.12 9.68 30.05
CA LEU A 33 2.59 8.32 29.99
C LEU A 33 1.54 8.20 28.88
N LEU A 34 0.55 9.10 28.85
CA LEU A 34 -0.49 9.15 27.82
C LEU A 34 0.10 9.36 26.42
N CYS A 35 1.15 10.19 26.26
CA CYS A 35 1.90 10.29 25.01
C CYS A 35 2.51 8.95 24.57
N ASN A 36 3.15 8.23 25.50
CA ASN A 36 3.81 6.95 25.24
C ASN A 36 2.79 5.86 24.88
N GLU A 37 1.69 5.77 25.63
CA GLU A 37 0.58 4.86 25.38
C GLU A 37 -0.12 5.14 24.05
N THR A 38 -0.41 6.40 23.74
CA THR A 38 -0.95 6.82 22.43
C THR A 38 -0.02 6.42 21.29
N CYS A 39 1.31 6.46 21.49
CA CYS A 39 2.26 5.98 20.47
C CYS A 39 2.22 4.46 20.29
N LYS A 40 2.00 3.67 21.34
CA LYS A 40 1.80 2.21 21.23
C LYS A 40 0.53 1.91 20.43
N ALA A 41 -0.59 2.53 20.80
CA ALA A 41 -1.90 2.35 20.15
C ALA A 41 -1.89 2.73 18.67
N LEU A 42 -1.20 3.82 18.30
CA LEU A 42 -1.13 4.30 16.92
C LEU A 42 -0.06 3.60 16.06
N LYS A 43 0.79 2.74 16.64
CA LYS A 43 1.89 2.10 15.91
C LYS A 43 1.40 1.28 14.71
N CYS A 44 0.35 0.47 14.88
CA CYS A 44 -0.19 -0.34 13.78
C CYS A 44 -0.77 0.53 12.64
N PHE A 45 -1.35 1.69 12.95
CA PHE A 45 -1.80 2.67 11.96
C PHE A 45 -0.62 3.30 11.20
N GLU A 46 0.47 3.66 11.87
CA GLU A 46 1.68 4.20 11.22
C GLU A 46 2.35 3.15 10.32
N GLU A 47 2.50 1.91 10.78
CA GLU A 47 3.07 0.82 9.99
C GLU A 47 2.17 0.51 8.77
N ALA A 48 0.86 0.41 8.95
CA ALA A 48 -0.10 0.18 7.87
C ALA A 48 -0.15 1.31 6.84
N SER A 49 -0.20 2.58 7.26
CA SER A 49 -0.21 3.74 6.36
C SER A 49 1.09 3.82 5.54
N ASN A 50 2.26 3.60 6.16
CA ASN A 50 3.53 3.60 5.43
C ASN A 50 3.59 2.45 4.40
N TYR A 51 3.11 1.26 4.76
CA TYR A 51 3.16 0.08 3.89
C TYR A 51 2.16 0.15 2.73
N LEU A 52 0.93 0.64 2.97
CA LEU A 52 -0.08 0.87 1.93
C LEU A 52 0.19 2.10 1.04
N SER A 53 1.22 2.90 1.37
CA SER A 53 1.74 3.98 0.52
C SER A 53 2.94 3.54 -0.35
N GLY A 54 3.25 2.25 -0.38
CA GLY A 54 4.34 1.69 -1.21
C GLY A 54 3.91 1.40 -2.65
N GLU A 55 4.78 1.70 -3.60
CA GLU A 55 4.53 1.57 -5.05
C GLU A 55 5.08 0.26 -5.68
N LYS A 56 5.94 -0.48 -4.95
CA LYS A 56 6.71 -1.62 -5.48
C LYS A 56 6.01 -2.97 -5.38
N TYR A 57 4.72 -2.97 -5.06
CA TYR A 57 3.91 -4.17 -4.84
C TYR A 57 2.42 -3.85 -4.88
N LEU A 58 1.59 -4.87 -5.12
CA LEU A 58 0.13 -4.73 -5.16
C LEU A 58 -0.45 -4.46 -3.77
N THR A 59 -0.62 -3.19 -3.40
CA THR A 59 -1.22 -2.78 -2.11
C THR A 59 -2.66 -3.27 -1.94
N ALA A 60 -3.38 -3.51 -3.04
CA ALA A 60 -4.74 -4.03 -3.03
C ALA A 60 -4.88 -5.44 -2.42
N SER A 61 -3.90 -6.34 -2.63
CA SER A 61 -3.93 -7.70 -2.08
C SER A 61 -3.63 -7.75 -0.57
N GLN A 62 -2.92 -6.74 -0.08
CA GLN A 62 -2.49 -6.62 1.31
C GLN A 62 -3.56 -5.97 2.20
N LEU A 63 -4.58 -5.34 1.60
CA LEU A 63 -5.50 -4.49 2.32
C LEU A 63 -6.41 -5.27 3.29
N LEU A 64 -6.88 -6.46 2.94
CA LEU A 64 -7.70 -7.28 3.85
C LEU A 64 -6.91 -7.75 5.08
N ILE A 65 -5.69 -8.25 4.89
CA ILE A 65 -4.86 -8.72 6.00
C ILE A 65 -4.46 -7.56 6.93
N ILE A 66 -4.15 -6.37 6.37
CA ILE A 66 -3.81 -5.19 7.17
C ILE A 66 -4.99 -4.69 8.01
N ILE A 67 -6.21 -4.63 7.45
CA ILE A 67 -7.39 -4.26 8.25
C ILE A 67 -7.71 -5.32 9.31
N LYS A 68 -7.50 -6.62 9.01
CA LYS A 68 -7.65 -7.72 9.97
C LYS A 68 -6.64 -7.62 11.12
N ASP A 69 -5.37 -7.34 10.83
CA ASP A 69 -4.33 -7.18 11.84
C ASP A 69 -4.49 -5.90 12.67
N ILE A 70 -4.94 -4.77 12.09
CA ILE A 70 -5.28 -3.58 12.87
C ILE A 70 -6.40 -3.89 13.87
N LYS A 71 -7.50 -4.51 13.41
CA LYS A 71 -8.63 -4.90 14.28
C LYS A 71 -8.15 -5.84 15.39
N ARG A 72 -7.38 -6.87 15.04
CA ARG A 72 -6.79 -7.81 16.01
C ARG A 72 -5.93 -7.09 17.04
N VAL A 73 -4.95 -6.28 16.62
CA VAL A 73 -4.04 -5.57 17.55
C VAL A 73 -4.79 -4.64 18.50
N LEU A 74 -5.87 -3.99 18.07
CA LEU A 74 -6.70 -3.16 18.94
C LEU A 74 -7.53 -4.00 19.92
N SER A 75 -8.12 -5.11 19.47
CA SER A 75 -8.80 -6.07 20.36
C SER A 75 -7.84 -6.72 21.37
N ASP A 76 -6.62 -7.04 20.96
CA ASP A 76 -5.55 -7.57 21.82
C ASP A 76 -5.22 -6.54 22.92
N ILE A 77 -5.10 -5.24 22.57
CA ILE A 77 -4.87 -4.16 23.54
C ILE A 77 -6.05 -4.02 24.52
N LEU A 78 -7.30 -4.08 24.04
CA LEU A 78 -8.49 -3.98 24.88
C LEU A 78 -8.71 -5.20 25.79
N SER A 79 -8.18 -6.37 25.42
CA SER A 79 -8.29 -7.62 26.20
C SER A 79 -7.06 -7.92 27.07
N SER A 80 -5.98 -7.13 26.96
CA SER A 80 -4.73 -7.32 27.72
C SER A 80 -4.84 -7.04 29.23
N ASP A 81 -6.01 -6.64 29.73
CA ASP A 81 -6.25 -6.17 31.10
C ASP A 81 -5.93 -7.23 32.18
N SER A 82 -5.87 -8.52 31.81
CA SER A 82 -5.45 -9.63 32.68
C SER A 82 -3.93 -9.77 32.87
N SER A 83 -3.09 -8.92 32.24
CA SER A 83 -1.63 -9.09 32.17
C SER A 83 -0.79 -8.16 33.06
N GLY A 84 -1.41 -7.33 33.89
CA GLY A 84 -0.73 -6.48 34.87
C GLY A 84 -0.14 -5.16 34.34
N TYR A 85 -0.37 -4.84 33.06
CA TYR A 85 -0.11 -3.52 32.49
C TYR A 85 -1.41 -2.84 32.08
N HIS A 86 -2.05 -2.16 33.03
CA HIS A 86 -3.24 -1.36 32.75
C HIS A 86 -2.85 -0.07 32.01
N TYR A 87 -3.45 0.16 30.85
CA TYR A 87 -3.43 1.45 30.16
C TYR A 87 -4.24 2.48 30.95
N LEU A 88 -3.95 3.77 30.78
CA LEU A 88 -4.83 4.83 31.29
C LEU A 88 -6.24 4.67 30.67
N PRO A 89 -7.34 4.90 31.43
CA PRO A 89 -8.71 4.82 30.89
C PRO A 89 -8.92 5.68 29.64
N ILE A 90 -8.28 6.85 29.60
CA ILE A 90 -8.24 7.76 28.45
C ILE A 90 -7.65 7.08 27.20
N THR A 91 -6.61 6.26 27.34
CA THR A 91 -6.06 5.46 26.24
C THR A 91 -7.02 4.33 25.87
N TYR A 92 -7.64 3.66 26.84
CA TYR A 92 -8.58 2.56 26.57
C TYR A 92 -9.78 3.02 25.73
N ASP A 93 -10.42 4.13 26.09
CA ASP A 93 -11.50 4.75 25.32
C ASP A 93 -11.05 5.19 23.91
N PHE A 94 -9.80 5.67 23.78
CA PHE A 94 -9.22 6.02 22.49
C PHE A 94 -8.94 4.80 21.59
N VAL A 95 -8.44 3.70 22.16
CA VAL A 95 -8.25 2.41 21.45
C VAL A 95 -9.59 1.85 21.00
N ARG A 96 -10.63 1.95 21.85
CA ARG A 96 -12.01 1.58 21.50
C ARG A 96 -12.53 2.42 20.34
N ALA A 97 -12.39 3.75 20.40
CA ALA A 97 -12.77 4.64 19.31
C ALA A 97 -12.02 4.36 18.00
N LEU A 98 -10.72 4.03 18.06
CA LEU A 98 -9.95 3.59 16.88
C LEU A 98 -10.49 2.28 16.29
N LEU A 99 -10.91 1.32 17.14
CA LEU A 99 -11.49 0.05 16.69
C LEU A 99 -12.86 0.26 16.04
N ASP A 100 -13.77 0.99 16.67
CA ASP A 100 -15.12 1.29 16.16
C ASP A 100 -15.07 2.05 14.83
N LEU A 101 -14.11 2.98 14.68
CA LEU A 101 -13.85 3.69 13.43
C LEU A 101 -13.20 2.81 12.36
N THR A 102 -12.40 1.82 12.75
CA THR A 102 -11.85 0.81 11.82
C THR A 102 -12.92 -0.19 11.37
N HIS A 103 -13.89 -0.51 12.23
CA HIS A 103 -15.04 -1.32 11.85
C HIS A 103 -15.94 -0.57 10.86
N SER A 104 -16.46 0.60 11.23
CA SER A 104 -17.39 1.38 10.39
C SER A 104 -16.81 1.78 9.03
N ARG A 105 -15.56 2.24 8.95
CA ARG A 105 -14.95 2.70 7.68
C ARG A 105 -14.50 1.57 6.74
N PHE A 106 -14.46 0.32 7.21
CA PHE A 106 -14.06 -0.86 6.42
C PHE A 106 -15.03 -2.05 6.55
N GLU A 107 -16.26 -1.83 7.01
CA GLU A 107 -17.29 -2.86 7.25
C GLU A 107 -17.51 -3.74 6.01
N ASN A 108 -17.69 -3.11 4.85
CA ASN A 108 -18.01 -3.75 3.59
C ASN A 108 -16.77 -4.16 2.76
N ILE A 109 -15.57 -4.20 3.35
CA ILE A 109 -14.34 -4.43 2.57
C ILE A 109 -14.23 -5.84 2.00
N GLU A 110 -14.72 -6.86 2.72
CA GLU A 110 -14.78 -8.25 2.25
C GLU A 110 -15.82 -8.49 1.13
N ASN A 111 -16.73 -7.53 0.92
CA ASN A 111 -17.70 -7.58 -0.19
C ASN A 111 -17.11 -7.05 -1.51
N ASN A 112 -15.90 -6.47 -1.50
CA ASN A 112 -15.26 -5.99 -2.71
C ASN A 112 -14.55 -7.13 -3.45
N ASN A 113 -15.14 -7.58 -4.56
CA ASN A 113 -14.57 -8.66 -5.37
C ASN A 113 -13.16 -8.35 -5.91
N THR A 114 -12.86 -7.11 -6.31
CA THR A 114 -11.52 -6.74 -6.81
C THR A 114 -10.45 -6.91 -5.74
N ILE A 115 -10.74 -6.49 -4.51
CA ILE A 115 -9.85 -6.67 -3.34
C ILE A 115 -9.76 -8.17 -2.98
N GLY A 116 -10.87 -8.90 -3.03
CA GLY A 116 -10.91 -10.34 -2.83
C GLY A 116 -10.01 -11.10 -3.80
N VAL A 117 -10.22 -10.93 -5.11
CA VAL A 117 -9.43 -11.53 -6.18
C VAL A 117 -7.94 -11.17 -6.06
N ALA A 118 -7.61 -9.90 -5.78
CA ALA A 118 -6.23 -9.48 -5.54
C ALA A 118 -5.60 -10.20 -4.33
N THR A 119 -6.35 -10.35 -3.24
CA THR A 119 -5.90 -11.06 -2.02
C THR A 119 -5.73 -12.56 -2.27
N PHE A 120 -6.64 -13.17 -3.04
CA PHE A 120 -6.59 -14.57 -3.43
C PHE A 120 -5.33 -14.88 -4.25
N LEU A 121 -5.05 -14.06 -5.27
CA LEU A 121 -3.90 -14.18 -6.16
C LEU A 121 -2.56 -13.75 -5.51
N ASP A 122 -2.55 -13.47 -4.21
CA ASP A 122 -1.33 -13.24 -3.44
C ASP A 122 -0.96 -14.51 -2.64
N PRO A 123 0.13 -15.22 -3.00
CA PRO A 123 0.50 -16.48 -2.36
C PRO A 123 0.89 -16.34 -0.88
N ARG A 124 0.99 -15.10 -0.36
CA ARG A 124 1.18 -14.82 1.07
C ARG A 124 -0.12 -14.96 1.89
N PHE A 125 -1.28 -14.79 1.25
CA PHE A 125 -2.57 -14.61 1.96
C PHE A 125 -3.66 -15.55 1.47
N LYS A 126 -3.83 -15.71 0.16
CA LYS A 126 -4.86 -16.55 -0.46
C LYS A 126 -6.26 -16.23 0.11
N LEU A 127 -6.92 -17.21 0.76
CA LEU A 127 -8.21 -17.04 1.42
C LEU A 127 -8.14 -16.60 2.89
N GLN A 128 -6.96 -16.66 3.54
CA GLN A 128 -6.83 -16.49 5.00
C GLN A 128 -7.38 -15.17 5.60
N PRO A 129 -7.34 -14.02 4.90
CA PRO A 129 -7.88 -12.78 5.47
C PRO A 129 -9.40 -12.79 5.62
N LEU A 130 -10.13 -13.49 4.75
CA LEU A 130 -11.59 -13.45 4.66
C LEU A 130 -12.29 -14.29 5.73
N THR A 131 -13.53 -13.94 6.04
CA THR A 131 -14.48 -14.77 6.80
C THR A 131 -14.90 -16.01 6.00
N SER A 132 -15.20 -17.13 6.66
CA SER A 132 -15.46 -18.43 6.01
C SER A 132 -16.57 -18.40 4.96
N SER A 133 -17.62 -17.60 5.19
CA SER A 133 -18.69 -17.36 4.21
C SER A 133 -18.16 -16.70 2.93
N LYS A 134 -17.29 -15.69 3.05
CA LYS A 134 -16.70 -14.97 1.91
C LYS A 134 -15.63 -15.79 1.21
N GLN A 135 -14.93 -16.68 1.93
CA GLN A 135 -13.98 -17.62 1.33
C GLN A 135 -14.65 -18.55 0.31
N ALA A 136 -15.82 -19.10 0.63
CA ALA A 136 -16.59 -19.93 -0.29
C ALA A 136 -17.03 -19.15 -1.54
N THR A 137 -17.66 -17.98 -1.35
CA THR A 137 -18.11 -17.10 -2.45
C THR A 137 -16.96 -16.69 -3.38
N LEU A 138 -15.77 -16.40 -2.82
CA LEU A 138 -14.62 -16.02 -3.62
C LEU A 138 -13.98 -17.22 -4.34
N ARG A 139 -13.88 -18.40 -3.70
CA ARG A 139 -13.40 -19.63 -4.36
C ARG A 139 -14.27 -19.97 -5.57
N GLU A 140 -15.60 -19.90 -5.44
CA GLU A 140 -16.52 -20.02 -6.57
C GLU A 140 -16.26 -19.01 -7.69
N ASN A 141 -16.00 -17.75 -7.36
CA ASN A 141 -15.76 -16.72 -8.38
C ASN A 141 -14.40 -16.93 -9.07
N MET A 142 -13.37 -17.34 -8.33
CA MET A 142 -12.08 -17.72 -8.92
C MET A 142 -12.21 -18.94 -9.84
N ILE A 143 -13.02 -19.93 -9.48
CA ILE A 143 -13.32 -21.08 -10.36
C ILE A 143 -13.98 -20.61 -11.66
N LYS A 144 -14.95 -19.67 -11.58
CA LYS A 144 -15.62 -19.10 -12.76
C LYS A 144 -14.64 -18.31 -13.65
N LEU A 145 -13.75 -17.52 -13.06
CA LEU A 145 -12.72 -16.75 -13.78
C LEU A 145 -11.65 -17.66 -14.43
N ALA A 146 -11.12 -18.64 -13.71
CA ALA A 146 -10.15 -19.59 -14.27
C ALA A 146 -10.78 -20.47 -15.36
N ALA A 147 -12.03 -20.90 -15.19
CA ALA A 147 -12.77 -21.61 -16.23
C ALA A 147 -13.02 -20.75 -17.49
N GLN A 148 -13.17 -19.43 -17.35
CA GLN A 148 -13.27 -18.51 -18.49
C GLN A 148 -11.94 -18.41 -19.26
N GLU A 149 -10.79 -18.33 -18.58
CA GLU A 149 -9.49 -18.36 -19.25
C GLU A 149 -9.23 -19.73 -19.92
N ILE A 150 -9.59 -20.85 -19.28
CA ILE A 150 -9.51 -22.20 -19.89
C ILE A 150 -10.35 -22.28 -21.18
N ASN A 151 -11.54 -21.68 -21.21
CA ASN A 151 -12.36 -21.64 -22.43
C ASN A 151 -11.78 -20.69 -23.51
N ARG A 152 -11.07 -19.63 -23.12
CA ARG A 152 -10.41 -18.68 -24.05
C ARG A 152 -9.21 -19.30 -24.76
N GLU A 153 -8.63 -20.37 -24.23
CA GLU A 153 -7.59 -21.17 -24.89
C GLU A 153 -8.14 -22.16 -25.93
N GLY A 154 -9.47 -22.29 -26.02
CA GLY A 154 -10.15 -23.31 -26.80
C GLY A 154 -10.22 -24.66 -26.08
N PRO A 155 -10.78 -25.71 -26.73
CA PRO A 155 -10.36 -27.06 -26.36
C PRO A 155 -8.84 -27.14 -26.51
N CYS A 156 -8.17 -27.93 -25.67
CA CYS A 156 -6.79 -28.30 -25.98
C CYS A 156 -6.74 -28.79 -27.43
N GLU A 157 -5.79 -28.31 -28.23
CA GLU A 157 -5.40 -29.07 -29.41
C GLU A 157 -5.19 -30.50 -28.94
N ASN A 158 -5.80 -31.46 -29.64
CA ASN A 158 -5.51 -32.84 -29.35
C ASN A 158 -3.99 -32.96 -29.45
N ILE A 159 -3.35 -33.33 -28.34
CA ILE A 159 -2.17 -34.16 -28.45
C ILE A 159 -2.70 -35.44 -29.08
N GLU A 160 -2.79 -35.44 -30.41
CA GLU A 160 -2.39 -36.60 -31.18
C GLU A 160 -1.03 -36.96 -30.61
N VAL A 161 -1.05 -37.91 -29.66
CA VAL A 161 0.14 -38.66 -29.29
C VAL A 161 0.57 -39.26 -30.61
N SER A 162 1.54 -38.61 -31.26
CA SER A 162 1.94 -38.88 -32.62
C SER A 162 2.11 -40.38 -32.72
N LYS A 163 1.29 -41.07 -33.54
CA LYS A 163 1.18 -42.53 -33.49
C LYS A 163 2.54 -43.15 -33.80
N SER A 164 3.32 -43.39 -32.75
CA SER A 164 4.77 -43.46 -32.80
C SER A 164 5.20 -44.88 -33.12
N SER A 165 4.84 -45.31 -34.33
CA SER A 165 5.23 -46.60 -34.91
C SER A 165 5.09 -47.76 -33.93
N PHE A 166 3.95 -47.85 -33.23
CA PHE A 166 3.63 -49.04 -32.43
C PHE A 166 3.60 -50.24 -33.37
N ASP A 167 4.58 -51.13 -33.21
CA ASP A 167 4.73 -52.31 -34.05
C ASP A 167 3.53 -53.24 -33.82
N PRO A 168 2.68 -53.49 -34.83
CA PRO A 168 1.51 -54.35 -34.70
C PRO A 168 1.87 -55.84 -34.53
N THR A 169 3.16 -56.20 -34.57
CA THR A 169 3.68 -57.53 -34.21
C THR A 169 4.23 -57.62 -32.78
N SER A 170 4.28 -56.50 -32.05
CA SER A 170 4.66 -56.49 -30.62
C SER A 170 3.62 -57.22 -29.78
N ILE A 171 4.06 -58.18 -28.94
CA ILE A 171 3.19 -58.84 -27.94
C ILE A 171 2.65 -57.85 -26.89
N PHE A 172 3.25 -56.67 -26.78
CA PHE A 172 2.83 -55.60 -25.89
C PHE A 172 1.90 -54.59 -26.56
N TYR A 173 1.65 -54.66 -27.87
CA TYR A 173 0.81 -53.71 -28.61
C TYR A 173 -0.55 -53.45 -27.92
N ASP A 174 -1.22 -54.51 -27.51
CA ASP A 174 -2.52 -54.46 -26.81
C ASP A 174 -2.42 -53.91 -25.37
N TRP A 175 -1.22 -53.85 -24.78
CA TRP A 175 -0.95 -53.26 -23.47
C TRP A 175 -0.55 -51.79 -23.63
N ASP A 176 0.37 -51.49 -24.55
CA ASP A 176 0.79 -50.13 -24.93
C ASP A 176 -0.39 -49.28 -25.41
N ALA A 177 -1.31 -49.87 -26.19
CA ALA A 177 -2.56 -49.25 -26.61
C ALA A 177 -3.60 -49.06 -25.47
N ARG A 178 -3.35 -49.62 -24.28
CA ARG A 178 -4.12 -49.39 -23.04
C ARG A 178 -3.39 -48.45 -22.06
N GLU A 179 -2.06 -48.39 -22.10
CA GLU A 179 -1.22 -47.35 -21.46
C GLU A 179 -1.42 -45.97 -22.13
N ALA A 180 -1.94 -45.94 -23.37
CA ALA A 180 -2.45 -44.75 -24.03
C ALA A 180 -3.63 -44.13 -23.26
N VAL A 181 -3.29 -43.36 -22.21
CA VAL A 181 -4.20 -42.78 -21.22
C VAL A 181 -5.45 -42.19 -21.89
N PRO A 182 -6.66 -42.67 -21.53
CA PRO A 182 -7.89 -42.03 -21.97
C PRO A 182 -7.85 -40.56 -21.54
N GLN A 183 -7.80 -39.63 -22.50
CA GLN A 183 -7.82 -38.21 -22.21
C GLN A 183 -9.15 -37.91 -21.52
N LEU A 184 -9.12 -37.81 -20.19
CA LEU A 184 -10.30 -37.47 -19.40
C LEU A 184 -10.75 -36.08 -19.88
N ILE A 185 -11.94 -36.00 -20.47
CA ILE A 185 -12.52 -34.73 -20.91
C ILE A 185 -13.04 -33.99 -19.68
N VAL A 186 -12.09 -33.54 -18.85
CA VAL A 186 -12.34 -32.76 -17.64
C VAL A 186 -12.89 -31.41 -18.08
N SER A 187 -14.11 -31.10 -17.65
CA SER A 187 -14.74 -29.82 -17.99
C SER A 187 -13.85 -28.64 -17.56
N PRO A 188 -13.91 -27.47 -18.25
CA PRO A 188 -13.15 -26.28 -17.86
C PRO A 188 -13.31 -25.91 -16.38
N THR A 189 -14.52 -26.09 -15.83
CA THR A 189 -14.82 -25.91 -14.41
C THR A 189 -14.05 -26.88 -13.51
N ALA A 190 -13.97 -28.17 -13.87
CA ALA A 190 -13.25 -29.17 -13.09
C ALA A 190 -11.72 -29.01 -13.21
N ARG A 191 -11.20 -28.59 -14.38
CA ARG A 191 -9.80 -28.16 -14.54
C ARG A 191 -9.47 -26.97 -13.61
N ALA A 192 -10.33 -25.95 -13.61
CA ALA A 192 -10.18 -24.78 -12.73
C ALA A 192 -10.21 -25.16 -11.23
N ILE A 193 -11.08 -26.08 -10.82
CA ILE A 193 -11.15 -26.58 -9.43
C ILE A 193 -9.83 -27.25 -9.02
N ILE A 194 -9.29 -28.16 -9.86
CA ILE A 194 -8.04 -28.88 -9.56
C ILE A 194 -6.87 -27.90 -9.37
N GLU A 195 -6.75 -26.91 -10.24
CA GLU A 195 -5.68 -25.90 -10.16
C GLU A 195 -5.84 -24.97 -8.95
N ILE A 196 -7.07 -24.54 -8.66
CA ILE A 196 -7.38 -23.71 -7.50
C ILE A 196 -7.11 -24.44 -6.19
N ASP A 197 -7.51 -25.71 -6.09
CA ASP A 197 -7.29 -26.46 -4.85
C ASP A 197 -5.81 -26.83 -4.67
N LYS A 198 -5.07 -27.09 -5.76
CA LYS A 198 -3.60 -27.20 -5.73
C LYS A 198 -2.96 -25.88 -5.26
N TYR A 199 -3.38 -24.75 -5.81
CA TYR A 199 -2.88 -23.43 -5.42
C TYR A 199 -3.22 -23.08 -3.96
N LEU A 200 -4.40 -23.45 -3.47
CA LEU A 200 -4.80 -23.19 -2.09
C LEU A 200 -4.00 -24.05 -1.09
N ASN A 201 -3.69 -25.30 -1.43
CA ASN A 201 -2.88 -26.19 -0.60
C ASN A 201 -1.38 -25.87 -0.61
N GLU A 202 -0.87 -25.10 -1.59
CA GLU A 202 0.53 -24.67 -1.61
C GLU A 202 0.95 -23.88 -0.36
N LYS A 203 2.24 -23.97 -0.01
CA LYS A 203 2.76 -23.26 1.18
C LYS A 203 2.74 -21.75 0.99
N VAL A 204 2.28 -21.00 2.00
CA VAL A 204 2.30 -19.52 1.97
C VAL A 204 3.73 -18.99 1.99
N ILE A 205 4.00 -17.96 1.18
CA ILE A 205 5.35 -17.41 1.01
C ILE A 205 5.69 -16.32 2.03
N SER A 206 6.99 -16.09 2.25
CA SER A 206 7.48 -15.05 3.17
C SER A 206 7.02 -13.65 2.77
N ARG A 207 6.68 -12.81 3.76
CA ARG A 207 6.27 -11.41 3.55
C ARG A 207 7.31 -10.53 2.83
N TYR A 208 8.57 -10.95 2.84
CA TYR A 208 9.70 -10.28 2.19
C TYR A 208 9.85 -10.65 0.70
N ASN A 209 9.16 -11.69 0.24
CA ASN A 209 9.16 -12.10 -1.16
C ASN A 209 8.08 -11.34 -1.95
N LEU A 210 8.36 -11.04 -3.21
CA LEU A 210 7.38 -10.43 -4.12
C LEU A 210 6.48 -11.53 -4.73
N PRO A 211 5.14 -11.37 -4.71
CA PRO A 211 4.22 -12.33 -5.33
C PRO A 211 4.52 -12.62 -6.80
N PHE A 212 4.86 -11.60 -7.59
CA PHE A 212 5.20 -11.74 -9.01
C PHE A 212 6.41 -12.64 -9.24
N SER A 213 7.41 -12.57 -8.37
CA SER A 213 8.55 -13.48 -8.39
C SER A 213 8.14 -14.91 -8.08
N TRP A 214 7.09 -15.15 -7.28
CA TRP A 214 6.59 -16.51 -7.07
C TRP A 214 5.81 -17.02 -8.28
N TRP A 215 4.85 -16.25 -8.81
CA TRP A 215 4.09 -16.60 -10.02
C TRP A 215 5.01 -16.96 -11.19
N LYS A 216 6.03 -16.13 -11.46
CA LYS A 216 7.04 -16.39 -12.50
C LYS A 216 7.82 -17.71 -12.35
N HIS A 217 7.93 -18.28 -11.15
CA HIS A 217 8.56 -19.60 -10.93
C HIS A 217 7.56 -20.76 -10.88
N ASN A 218 6.25 -20.48 -10.84
CA ASN A 218 5.18 -21.49 -10.73
C ASN A 218 4.22 -21.42 -11.93
N GLN A 219 4.59 -20.69 -12.98
CA GLN A 219 3.76 -20.42 -14.15
C GLN A 219 3.26 -21.70 -14.83
N ASP A 220 4.14 -22.69 -14.99
CA ASP A 220 3.84 -23.97 -15.65
C ASP A 220 3.06 -24.92 -14.72
N ILE A 221 2.96 -24.58 -13.42
CA ILE A 221 2.29 -25.34 -12.36
C ILE A 221 0.81 -24.89 -12.21
N PHE A 222 0.53 -23.63 -12.55
CA PHE A 222 -0.77 -22.94 -12.39
C PHE A 222 -1.14 -22.03 -13.58
N PRO A 223 -1.10 -22.49 -14.84
CA PRO A 223 -1.09 -21.61 -16.02
C PRO A 223 -2.30 -20.66 -16.18
N HIS A 224 -3.46 -20.94 -15.56
CA HIS A 224 -4.66 -20.11 -15.68
C HIS A 224 -4.83 -19.16 -14.47
N LEU A 225 -4.38 -19.55 -13.27
CA LEU A 225 -4.26 -18.69 -12.08
C LEU A 225 -3.03 -17.79 -12.09
N ASP A 226 -2.01 -18.21 -12.82
CA ASP A 226 -1.24 -17.30 -13.63
C ASP A 226 -2.25 -16.45 -14.42
N LYS A 227 -2.70 -16.79 -15.65
CA LYS A 227 -3.31 -15.87 -16.67
C LYS A 227 -4.25 -14.76 -16.16
N LEU A 228 -5.01 -14.97 -15.10
CA LEU A 228 -5.74 -13.93 -14.36
C LEU A 228 -4.91 -12.72 -13.85
N VAL A 229 -3.57 -12.79 -13.75
CA VAL A 229 -2.68 -11.62 -13.59
C VAL A 229 -1.87 -11.25 -14.87
N ARG A 230 -1.78 -12.08 -15.93
CA ARG A 230 -0.91 -11.89 -17.17
C ARG A 230 -1.64 -11.23 -18.27
N ASN A 231 -2.95 -11.14 -18.21
CA ASN A 231 -3.56 -10.08 -18.95
C ASN A 231 -2.97 -8.70 -18.50
N LYS A 232 -2.01 -8.60 -17.50
CA LYS A 232 -1.61 -7.32 -16.87
C LYS A 232 -0.04 -7.02 -16.24
N CYS A 233 1.05 -6.06 -16.39
CA CYS A 233 1.67 -4.65 -16.88
C CYS A 233 3.04 -4.43 -17.72
N ASN A 234 3.27 -3.23 -18.40
CA ASN A 234 4.58 -2.54 -18.90
C ASN A 234 4.44 -1.07 -19.53
N CYS A 235 5.51 -0.25 -19.91
CA CYS A 235 5.74 1.26 -20.07
C CYS A 235 5.54 2.22 -21.36
N ARG A 236 4.89 3.44 -21.25
CA ARG A 236 4.52 4.56 -22.25
C ARG A 236 4.31 4.32 -23.77
N THR A 237 5.23 4.49 -24.74
CA THR A 237 4.85 4.66 -26.18
C THR A 237 4.49 3.36 -26.91
N GLU A 238 5.36 2.35 -26.83
CA GLU A 238 5.07 0.96 -27.23
C GLU A 238 3.89 0.37 -26.41
N VAL A 239 3.45 1.11 -25.40
CA VAL A 239 2.46 0.76 -24.39
C VAL A 239 1.20 1.60 -24.46
N GLN A 240 1.20 2.72 -25.15
CA GLN A 240 -0.03 3.25 -25.70
C GLN A 240 -0.52 2.25 -26.76
N GLU A 241 0.40 1.59 -27.48
CA GLU A 241 0.04 0.40 -28.26
C GLU A 241 -0.32 -0.81 -27.40
N VAL A 242 0.51 -1.26 -26.45
CA VAL A 242 0.17 -2.46 -25.66
C VAL A 242 -1.07 -2.27 -24.76
N ILE A 243 -1.30 -1.10 -24.15
CA ILE A 243 -2.57 -0.79 -23.46
C ILE A 243 -3.73 -0.85 -24.46
N ASN A 244 -3.61 -0.23 -25.63
CA ASN A 244 -4.74 -0.18 -26.55
C ASN A 244 -5.01 -1.53 -27.24
N LYS A 245 -3.99 -2.36 -27.49
CA LYS A 245 -4.08 -3.69 -28.13
C LYS A 245 -4.32 -4.86 -27.18
N GLU A 246 -3.75 -4.84 -25.97
CA GLU A 246 -3.63 -6.04 -25.12
C GLU A 246 -4.29 -5.92 -23.75
N VAL A 247 -4.74 -4.72 -23.36
CA VAL A 247 -5.27 -4.44 -22.02
C VAL A 247 -6.77 -4.16 -22.12
N GLU A 248 -7.58 -5.04 -21.52
CA GLU A 248 -9.04 -4.94 -21.53
C GLU A 248 -9.54 -3.83 -20.57
N THR A 249 -8.91 -3.68 -19.40
CA THR A 249 -9.27 -2.64 -18.42
C THR A 249 -8.07 -2.03 -17.69
N ILE A 250 -8.19 -0.75 -17.35
CA ILE A 250 -7.21 0.05 -16.59
C ILE A 250 -7.85 0.57 -15.29
N CYS A 251 -7.07 0.60 -14.21
CA CYS A 251 -7.37 1.42 -13.04
C CYS A 251 -6.44 2.65 -13.07
N ILE A 252 -6.87 3.78 -12.52
CA ILE A 252 -5.97 4.93 -12.27
C ILE A 252 -5.90 5.24 -10.78
N THR A 253 -4.78 5.77 -10.31
CA THR A 253 -4.74 6.62 -9.11
C THR A 253 -4.56 8.06 -9.56
N THR A 254 -5.08 8.99 -8.77
CA THR A 254 -4.82 10.42 -8.93
C THR A 254 -4.59 11.05 -7.56
N ASP A 255 -3.53 11.85 -7.47
CA ASP A 255 -3.16 12.62 -6.29
C ASP A 255 -3.04 14.10 -6.65
N ASN A 256 -3.64 14.94 -5.82
CA ASN A 256 -3.76 16.38 -6.03
C ASN A 256 -3.15 17.11 -4.83
N TRP A 257 -2.11 17.91 -5.06
CA TRP A 257 -1.45 18.66 -4.00
C TRP A 257 -1.15 20.10 -4.40
N THR A 258 -1.19 20.99 -3.41
CA THR A 258 -0.70 22.36 -3.55
C THR A 258 0.76 22.44 -3.12
N SER A 259 1.59 23.06 -3.95
CA SER A 259 3.02 23.23 -3.70
C SER A 259 3.30 24.33 -2.65
N ALA A 260 4.56 24.44 -2.22
CA ALA A 260 4.99 25.53 -1.33
C ALA A 260 4.98 26.93 -1.97
N ARG A 261 4.63 27.04 -3.27
CA ARG A 261 4.45 28.29 -4.01
C ARG A 261 2.99 28.58 -4.36
N ASN A 262 2.06 27.79 -3.82
CA ASN A 262 0.63 27.78 -4.09
C ASN A 262 0.19 27.29 -5.49
N ASP A 263 1.13 26.88 -6.36
CA ASP A 263 0.78 26.12 -7.57
C ASP A 263 0.15 24.78 -7.20
N SER A 264 -1.04 24.46 -7.73
CA SER A 264 -1.70 23.16 -7.57
C SER A 264 -1.28 22.19 -8.68
N PHE A 265 -1.05 20.94 -8.34
CA PHE A 265 -0.62 19.87 -9.25
C PHE A 265 -1.58 18.69 -9.20
N MET A 266 -1.69 17.98 -10.33
CA MET A 266 -2.36 16.69 -10.47
C MET A 266 -1.37 15.68 -11.04
N ALA A 267 -1.14 14.58 -10.32
CA ALA A 267 -0.55 13.37 -10.90
C ALA A 267 -1.64 12.37 -11.23
N VAL A 268 -1.50 11.66 -12.34
CA VAL A 268 -2.34 10.52 -12.72
C VAL A 268 -1.45 9.33 -13.03
N THR A 269 -1.63 8.23 -12.31
CA THR A 269 -0.85 6.99 -12.53
C THR A 269 -1.79 5.87 -12.98
N GLY A 270 -1.47 5.27 -14.12
CA GLY A 270 -2.15 4.10 -14.68
C GLY A 270 -1.69 2.83 -13.97
N HIS A 271 -2.60 2.25 -13.21
CA HIS A 271 -2.55 0.88 -12.67
C HIS A 271 -3.56 0.01 -13.44
N PHE A 272 -3.48 0.08 -14.77
CA PHE A 272 -3.66 -1.13 -15.53
C PHE A 272 -2.47 -2.02 -15.28
N ILE A 273 -2.50 -3.12 -16.01
CA ILE A 273 -1.47 -4.09 -16.09
C ILE A 273 -1.67 -4.63 -17.62
N ASN A 274 -0.65 -5.04 -18.47
CA ASN A 274 -0.56 -5.86 -19.74
C ASN A 274 0.14 -7.30 -19.67
N LYS A 275 0.41 -8.00 -20.78
CA LYS A 275 1.02 -9.36 -20.93
C LYS A 275 2.04 -10.08 -19.95
N ASN A 276 2.44 -9.67 -18.73
CA ASN A 276 3.50 -10.38 -17.94
C ASN A 276 3.30 -10.80 -16.45
N PHE A 277 2.12 -10.67 -15.83
CA PHE A 277 1.81 -10.92 -14.39
C PHE A 277 2.24 -9.79 -13.46
N ASP A 278 3.29 -9.08 -13.84
CA ASP A 278 3.92 -8.03 -13.05
C ASP A 278 3.02 -6.79 -12.93
N LEU A 279 2.73 -6.36 -11.69
CA LEU A 279 2.24 -5.00 -11.46
C LEU A 279 3.35 -3.99 -11.71
N GLU A 280 3.30 -3.33 -12.86
CA GLU A 280 3.90 -2.02 -13.05
C GLU A 280 2.83 -0.93 -12.90
N SER A 281 3.27 0.32 -12.88
CA SER A 281 2.44 1.48 -12.60
C SER A 281 3.07 2.68 -13.29
N ILE A 282 2.28 3.37 -14.11
CA ILE A 282 2.83 4.31 -15.10
C ILE A 282 2.27 5.68 -14.86
N VAL A 283 3.14 6.65 -14.60
CA VAL A 283 2.78 8.07 -14.60
C VAL A 283 2.25 8.41 -15.99
N LEU A 284 0.94 8.63 -16.09
CA LEU A 284 0.27 8.96 -17.34
C LEU A 284 0.59 10.41 -17.70
N ASP A 285 0.39 11.30 -16.73
CA ASP A 285 1.01 12.63 -16.72
C ASP A 285 1.06 13.22 -15.30
N CYS A 286 1.76 14.34 -15.16
CA CYS A 286 1.93 15.07 -13.90
C CYS A 286 2.01 16.57 -14.19
N GLU A 287 0.87 17.25 -14.19
CA GLU A 287 0.73 18.64 -14.67
C GLU A 287 0.26 19.61 -13.57
N VAL A 288 0.35 20.91 -13.89
CA VAL A 288 -0.19 21.99 -13.05
C VAL A 288 -1.68 22.11 -13.34
N ILE A 289 -2.51 22.09 -12.29
CA ILE A 289 -3.96 22.31 -12.40
C ILE A 289 -4.20 23.77 -12.79
N SER A 290 -4.38 24.03 -14.08
CA SER A 290 -4.78 25.35 -14.58
C SER A 290 -6.25 25.62 -14.27
N GLY A 291 -6.59 26.79 -13.73
CA GLY A 291 -7.98 27.17 -13.43
C GLY A 291 -8.47 26.69 -12.05
N PRO A 292 -9.79 26.76 -11.78
CA PRO A 292 -10.36 26.49 -10.46
C PRO A 292 -10.32 25.00 -10.08
N SER A 293 -10.09 24.69 -8.81
CA SER A 293 -10.09 23.31 -8.28
C SER A 293 -11.52 22.79 -8.01
N ASN A 294 -12.37 22.80 -9.04
CA ASN A 294 -13.75 22.30 -9.00
C ASN A 294 -13.88 20.92 -9.68
N SER A 295 -15.08 20.33 -9.66
CA SER A 295 -15.36 19.01 -10.23
C SER A 295 -15.09 18.98 -11.74
N GLU A 296 -15.50 20.04 -12.42
CA GLU A 296 -15.68 20.13 -13.86
C GLU A 296 -14.33 20.32 -14.57
N ASN A 297 -13.45 21.17 -14.00
CA ASN A 297 -12.08 21.34 -14.46
C ASN A 297 -11.22 20.11 -14.14
N THR A 298 -11.37 19.53 -12.93
CA THR A 298 -10.66 18.30 -12.55
C THR A 298 -11.04 17.14 -13.48
N ALA A 299 -12.32 17.00 -13.82
CA ALA A 299 -12.80 16.03 -14.80
C ALA A 299 -12.23 16.28 -16.20
N SER A 300 -12.20 17.55 -16.64
CA SER A 300 -11.66 17.94 -17.94
C SER A 300 -10.17 17.61 -18.10
N GLN A 301 -9.36 17.85 -17.05
CA GLN A 301 -7.93 17.50 -17.04
C GLN A 301 -7.70 15.99 -16.99
N LEU A 302 -8.37 15.27 -16.08
CA LEU A 302 -8.35 13.81 -16.03
C LEU A 302 -8.70 13.20 -17.39
N LYS A 303 -9.78 13.68 -18.03
CA LYS A 303 -10.23 13.22 -19.35
C LYS A 303 -9.24 13.57 -20.46
N SER A 304 -8.66 14.77 -20.46
CA SER A 304 -7.64 15.16 -21.44
C SER A 304 -6.41 14.25 -21.38
N ILE A 305 -5.91 13.97 -20.16
CA ILE A 305 -4.83 13.00 -19.93
C ILE A 305 -5.23 11.62 -20.46
N THR A 306 -6.40 11.09 -20.08
CA THR A 306 -6.78 9.72 -20.45
C THR A 306 -7.17 9.56 -21.92
N ASP A 307 -7.68 10.63 -22.57
CA ASP A 307 -7.94 10.69 -24.01
C ASP A 307 -6.61 10.74 -24.79
N SER A 308 -5.62 11.51 -24.32
CA SER A 308 -4.29 11.58 -24.97
C SER A 308 -3.55 10.24 -24.98
N TRP A 309 -3.87 9.35 -24.04
CA TRP A 309 -3.41 7.96 -23.98
C TRP A 309 -4.35 6.97 -24.70
N GLY A 310 -5.55 7.38 -25.11
CA GLY A 310 -6.58 6.53 -25.74
C GLY A 310 -7.31 5.58 -24.77
N ILE A 311 -7.16 5.78 -23.46
CA ILE A 311 -7.57 4.80 -22.44
C ILE A 311 -8.91 5.11 -21.76
N SER A 312 -9.53 6.27 -22.00
CA SER A 312 -10.72 6.75 -21.26
C SER A 312 -11.87 5.74 -21.19
N ALA A 313 -12.13 5.00 -22.28
CA ALA A 313 -13.18 3.97 -22.33
C ALA A 313 -12.81 2.66 -21.59
N LYS A 314 -11.53 2.47 -21.27
CA LYS A 314 -11.00 1.28 -20.57
C LYS A 314 -10.95 1.46 -19.05
N ILE A 315 -11.22 2.66 -18.53
CA ILE A 315 -11.12 2.98 -17.10
C ILE A 315 -12.27 2.34 -16.33
N ASN A 316 -11.95 1.25 -15.63
CA ASN A 316 -12.88 0.52 -14.77
C ASN A 316 -12.91 1.10 -13.34
N LEU A 317 -11.83 1.78 -12.91
CA LEU A 317 -11.66 2.25 -11.54
C LEU A 317 -10.75 3.48 -11.47
N ALA A 318 -11.07 4.44 -10.62
CA ALA A 318 -10.20 5.56 -10.29
C ALA A 318 -10.10 5.77 -8.78
N VAL A 319 -8.89 5.78 -8.25
CA VAL A 319 -8.59 5.92 -6.82
C VAL A 319 -8.10 7.33 -6.52
N SER A 320 -8.68 8.00 -5.53
CA SER A 320 -8.32 9.38 -5.16
C SER A 320 -8.36 9.65 -3.65
N ASP A 321 -7.85 10.80 -3.23
CA ASP A 321 -7.64 11.23 -1.84
C ASP A 321 -8.89 11.24 -0.94
N ASN A 322 -10.09 11.18 -1.52
CA ASN A 322 -11.44 11.32 -0.92
C ASN A 322 -12.02 12.75 -0.88
N ALA A 323 -11.37 13.77 -1.46
CA ALA A 323 -11.94 15.11 -1.52
C ALA A 323 -13.27 15.15 -2.32
N ALA A 324 -14.17 16.07 -1.95
CA ALA A 324 -15.52 16.11 -2.50
C ALA A 324 -15.55 16.43 -4.00
N TYR A 325 -14.71 17.35 -4.46
CA TYR A 325 -14.65 17.76 -5.87
C TYR A 325 -14.13 16.62 -6.78
N ILE A 326 -13.06 15.91 -6.38
CA ILE A 326 -12.49 14.83 -7.20
C ILE A 326 -13.35 13.56 -7.18
N LYS A 327 -14.12 13.32 -6.11
CA LYS A 327 -15.19 12.31 -6.12
C LYS A 327 -16.22 12.59 -7.20
N LYS A 328 -16.76 13.82 -7.24
CA LYS A 328 -17.71 14.25 -8.27
C LYS A 328 -17.12 14.18 -9.67
N ALA A 329 -15.90 14.69 -9.86
CA ALA A 329 -15.18 14.62 -11.13
C ALA A 329 -15.14 13.18 -11.67
N ILE A 330 -14.74 12.23 -10.84
CA ILE A 330 -14.62 10.82 -11.22
C ILE A 330 -16.00 10.18 -11.48
N SER A 331 -16.97 10.32 -10.56
CA SER A 331 -18.20 9.50 -10.60
C SER A 331 -19.44 10.18 -11.16
N GLN A 332 -19.46 11.50 -11.28
CA GLN A 332 -20.59 12.28 -11.81
C GLN A 332 -20.27 12.85 -13.20
N GLU A 333 -19.10 13.50 -13.35
CA GLU A 333 -18.71 14.09 -14.64
C GLU A 333 -18.16 13.04 -15.63
N LEU A 334 -17.38 12.07 -15.15
CA LEU A 334 -16.73 11.04 -15.98
C LEU A 334 -17.37 9.65 -15.92
N GLY A 335 -18.30 9.42 -14.99
CA GLY A 335 -19.01 8.14 -14.83
C GLY A 335 -18.14 6.95 -14.39
N TRP A 336 -16.88 7.17 -14.01
CA TRP A 336 -15.96 6.12 -13.57
C TRP A 336 -16.24 5.68 -12.13
N LYS A 337 -15.90 4.43 -11.79
CA LYS A 337 -16.05 3.92 -10.41
C LYS A 337 -14.98 4.54 -9.51
N GLN A 338 -15.39 5.42 -8.59
CA GLN A 338 -14.48 6.04 -7.62
C GLN A 338 -14.18 5.11 -6.44
N PHE A 339 -12.91 5.05 -6.05
CA PHE A 339 -12.49 4.44 -4.78
C PHE A 339 -11.66 5.40 -3.92
N GLY A 340 -12.03 5.50 -2.65
CA GLY A 340 -11.30 6.33 -1.69
C GLY A 340 -10.00 5.69 -1.21
N CYS A 341 -8.89 6.43 -1.32
CA CYS A 341 -7.55 6.04 -0.87
C CYS A 341 -7.56 5.44 0.55
N ALA A 342 -7.06 4.21 0.68
CA ALA A 342 -7.07 3.47 1.94
C ALA A 342 -6.15 4.10 3.00
N ALA A 343 -4.92 4.51 2.62
CA ALA A 343 -3.99 5.18 3.52
C ALA A 343 -4.57 6.50 4.06
N HIS A 344 -5.29 7.27 3.22
CA HIS A 344 -6.02 8.46 3.66
C HIS A 344 -7.15 8.11 4.64
N LYS A 345 -7.95 7.07 4.37
CA LYS A 345 -9.00 6.59 5.29
C LYS A 345 -8.43 6.14 6.65
N ILE A 346 -7.29 5.47 6.67
CA ILE A 346 -6.56 5.05 7.88
C ILE A 346 -6.09 6.28 8.67
N ASN A 347 -5.51 7.29 7.99
CA ASN A 347 -5.17 8.57 8.64
C ASN A 347 -6.42 9.30 9.18
N LEU A 348 -7.56 9.28 8.47
CA LEU A 348 -8.80 9.88 8.97
C LEU A 348 -9.36 9.18 10.23
N ILE A 349 -9.18 7.86 10.38
CA ILE A 349 -9.52 7.16 11.64
C ILE A 349 -8.72 7.75 12.80
N VAL A 350 -7.41 7.91 12.63
CA VAL A 350 -6.52 8.47 13.66
C VAL A 350 -6.89 9.93 13.98
N GLN A 351 -7.20 10.73 12.96
CA GLN A 351 -7.62 12.13 13.16
C GLN A 351 -8.97 12.22 13.89
N GLU A 352 -9.97 11.42 13.50
CA GLU A 352 -11.30 11.45 14.11
C GLU A 352 -11.29 10.89 15.54
N ALA A 353 -10.55 9.82 15.82
CA ALA A 353 -10.35 9.32 17.19
C ALA A 353 -9.62 10.34 18.07
N THR A 354 -8.64 11.07 17.51
CA THR A 354 -7.92 12.13 18.23
C THR A 354 -8.84 13.30 18.55
N GLU A 355 -9.71 13.69 17.62
CA GLU A 355 -10.67 14.79 17.82
C GLU A 355 -11.73 14.42 18.86
N LYS A 356 -12.17 13.16 18.92
CA LYS A 356 -13.10 12.63 19.94
C LYS A 356 -12.47 12.55 21.33
N SER A 357 -11.18 12.18 21.43
CA SER A 357 -10.47 12.11 22.72
C SER A 357 -9.89 13.47 23.12
N VAL A 358 -10.74 14.32 23.72
CA VAL A 358 -10.39 15.66 24.21
C VAL A 358 -9.10 15.70 25.07
N PRO A 359 -8.82 14.75 25.99
CA PRO A 359 -7.58 14.77 26.77
C PRO A 359 -6.33 14.51 25.89
N ILE A 360 -6.40 13.55 24.96
CA ILE A 360 -5.30 13.25 24.04
C ILE A 360 -5.07 14.43 23.09
N LYS A 361 -6.13 15.07 22.60
CA LYS A 361 -6.04 16.31 21.83
C LYS A 361 -5.34 17.43 22.60
N SER A 362 -5.73 17.67 23.86
CA SER A 362 -5.09 18.65 24.76
C SER A 362 -3.60 18.36 24.99
N VAL A 363 -3.22 17.10 25.19
CA VAL A 363 -1.81 16.67 25.28
C VAL A 363 -1.06 16.95 23.97
N ILE A 364 -1.65 16.57 22.83
CA ILE A 364 -1.07 16.80 21.51
C ILE A 364 -0.87 18.31 21.25
N GLU A 365 -1.78 19.16 21.70
CA GLU A 365 -1.71 20.61 21.54
C GLU A 365 -0.64 21.23 22.45
N ARG A 366 -0.56 20.84 23.73
CA ARG A 366 0.55 21.21 24.61
C ARG A 366 1.90 20.75 24.04
N VAL A 367 1.98 19.54 23.50
CA VAL A 367 3.19 19.05 22.78
C VAL A 367 3.50 19.88 21.51
N LYS A 368 2.49 20.31 20.73
CA LYS A 368 2.70 21.22 19.58
C LYS A 368 3.33 22.54 20.03
N LEU A 369 2.92 23.10 21.18
CA LEU A 369 3.52 24.32 21.74
C LEU A 369 4.99 24.12 22.13
N VAL A 370 5.34 23.02 22.82
CA VAL A 370 6.74 22.68 23.14
C VAL A 370 7.58 22.55 21.86
N VAL A 371 7.07 21.83 20.86
CA VAL A 371 7.75 21.68 19.55
C VAL A 371 7.86 23.01 18.79
N ALA A 372 6.90 23.92 18.93
CA ALA A 372 6.95 25.25 18.33
C ALA A 372 8.02 26.14 19.00
N TYR A 373 8.13 26.09 20.34
CA TYR A 373 9.18 26.80 21.09
C TYR A 373 10.59 26.40 20.63
N PHE A 374 10.90 25.10 20.63
CA PHE A 374 12.20 24.58 20.20
C PHE A 374 12.51 24.78 18.70
N LYS A 375 11.50 25.09 17.88
CA LYS A 375 11.66 25.50 16.46
C LYS A 375 11.89 27.01 16.28
N ARG A 376 11.40 27.84 17.20
CA ARG A 376 11.46 29.31 17.11
C ARG A 376 12.67 29.91 17.83
N SER A 377 13.05 29.35 18.99
CA SER A 377 14.17 29.83 19.80
C SER A 377 15.46 29.06 19.48
N THR A 378 16.42 29.71 18.82
CA THR A 378 17.74 29.15 18.48
C THR A 378 18.50 28.71 19.74
N LYS A 379 18.48 29.53 20.80
CA LYS A 379 19.04 29.20 22.13
C LYS A 379 18.41 27.93 22.71
N ALA A 380 17.12 27.73 22.52
CA ALA A 380 16.44 26.51 22.96
C ALA A 380 16.82 25.30 22.10
N THR A 381 16.92 25.46 20.77
CA THR A 381 17.39 24.39 19.87
C THR A 381 18.80 23.94 20.23
N GLN A 382 19.72 24.88 20.50
CA GLN A 382 21.09 24.61 20.93
C GLN A 382 21.13 23.82 22.24
N LYS A 383 20.40 24.27 23.27
CA LYS A 383 20.35 23.57 24.56
C LYS A 383 19.76 22.16 24.46
N LEU A 384 18.75 21.98 23.61
CA LEU A 384 18.16 20.67 23.33
C LEU A 384 19.14 19.73 22.59
N ASP A 385 19.91 20.25 21.65
CA ASP A 385 20.96 19.51 20.96
C ASP A 385 22.12 19.12 21.88
N GLU A 386 22.51 19.97 22.83
CA GLU A 386 23.48 19.64 23.88
C GLU A 386 23.00 18.45 24.72
N PHE A 387 21.78 18.51 25.25
CA PHE A 387 21.24 17.43 26.10
C PHE A 387 21.02 16.12 25.33
N GLN A 388 20.63 16.17 24.05
CA GLN A 388 20.56 14.97 23.20
C GLN A 388 21.94 14.33 23.03
N LYS A 389 22.99 15.12 22.81
CA LYS A 389 24.39 14.63 22.70
C LYS A 389 24.93 14.10 24.02
N GLN A 390 24.61 14.74 25.15
CA GLN A 390 25.01 14.27 26.48
C GLN A 390 24.38 12.91 26.82
N LYS A 391 23.07 12.74 26.58
CA LYS A 391 22.40 11.43 26.78
C LYS A 391 23.04 10.35 25.92
N TRP A 392 23.25 10.62 24.62
CA TRP A 392 23.93 9.70 23.71
C TRP A 392 25.34 9.32 24.18
N SER A 393 26.13 10.30 24.63
CA SER A 393 27.51 10.08 25.11
C SER A 393 27.57 9.20 26.36
N ASN A 394 26.57 9.28 27.23
CA ASN A 394 26.48 8.43 28.42
C ASN A 394 25.95 7.03 28.08
N THR A 395 24.94 6.91 27.21
CA THR A 395 24.49 5.60 26.71
C THR A 395 25.61 4.84 26.02
N ALA A 396 26.38 5.50 25.14
CA ALA A 396 27.53 4.91 24.45
C ALA A 396 28.65 4.45 25.41
N LYS A 397 28.87 5.16 26.52
CA LYS A 397 29.80 4.72 27.59
C LYS A 397 29.32 3.48 28.34
N MET A 398 28.01 3.30 28.50
CA MET A 398 27.45 2.09 29.12
C MET A 398 27.45 0.89 28.16
N THR A 399 27.11 1.10 26.88
CA THR A 399 27.09 0.03 25.89
C THR A 399 28.48 -0.43 25.43
N ALA A 400 29.54 0.38 25.63
CA ALA A 400 30.94 0.00 25.37
C ALA A 400 31.43 -1.22 26.19
N SER A 401 30.63 -1.75 27.11
CA SER A 401 30.86 -3.03 27.80
C SER A 401 30.47 -4.27 26.98
N ARG A 402 29.84 -4.11 25.80
CA ARG A 402 29.53 -5.17 24.83
C ARG A 402 29.83 -4.71 23.39
N SER A 403 30.04 -5.65 22.48
CA SER A 403 30.57 -5.39 21.13
C SER A 403 29.64 -4.52 20.25
N PRO A 404 30.20 -3.63 19.39
CA PRO A 404 29.40 -2.58 18.74
C PRO A 404 28.88 -2.92 17.33
N ASP A 405 27.56 -2.99 17.17
CA ASP A 405 26.90 -3.01 15.85
C ASP A 405 26.71 -1.59 15.29
N LYS A 406 27.20 -1.36 14.06
CA LYS A 406 27.44 -0.02 13.48
C LYS A 406 26.20 0.70 12.91
N VAL A 407 24.98 0.26 13.22
CA VAL A 407 23.77 0.63 12.47
C VAL A 407 23.26 2.06 12.78
N GLU A 408 23.38 2.53 14.02
CA GLU A 408 22.57 3.66 14.51
C GLU A 408 23.07 5.06 14.11
N PHE A 409 24.32 5.19 13.62
CA PHE A 409 24.98 6.49 13.36
C PHE A 409 24.34 7.31 12.21
N GLN A 410 23.61 6.67 11.30
CA GLN A 410 23.10 7.32 10.07
C GLN A 410 21.99 8.36 10.32
N ILE A 411 21.26 8.27 11.45
CA ILE A 411 20.02 9.04 11.68
C ILE A 411 20.28 10.55 11.84
N LEU A 412 21.47 10.95 12.31
CA LEU A 412 21.78 12.36 12.62
C LEU A 412 22.11 13.23 11.39
N HIS A 413 22.63 12.67 10.30
CA HIS A 413 22.92 13.43 9.08
C HIS A 413 21.66 13.77 8.26
N ALA A 414 20.54 13.07 8.47
CA ALA A 414 19.25 13.33 7.81
C ALA A 414 18.59 14.69 8.17
N ARG A 415 19.28 15.57 8.93
CA ARG A 415 18.82 16.93 9.27
C ARG A 415 18.77 17.88 8.07
N LYS A 416 19.56 17.67 7.00
CA LYS A 416 19.57 18.56 5.82
C LYS A 416 18.57 18.16 4.74
N ASP A 417 18.30 16.87 4.55
CA ASP A 417 17.42 16.40 3.47
C ASP A 417 15.92 16.64 3.69
N ARG A 418 15.39 16.64 4.93
CA ARG A 418 13.93 16.56 5.16
C ARG A 418 13.05 17.72 4.63
N ARG A 419 13.61 18.85 4.18
CA ARG A 419 12.83 19.85 3.42
C ARG A 419 12.77 19.47 1.93
N ASN A 420 13.88 19.02 1.37
CA ASN A 420 13.90 18.43 0.04
C ASN A 420 13.19 17.07 0.00
N SER A 421 13.08 16.32 1.10
CA SER A 421 12.61 14.92 1.05
C SER A 421 11.13 14.77 0.69
N ARG A 422 10.26 15.76 0.93
CA ARG A 422 8.87 15.70 0.41
C ARG A 422 8.86 15.84 -1.12
N CYS A 423 9.48 16.87 -1.66
CA CYS A 423 9.61 17.06 -3.11
C CYS A 423 10.40 15.92 -3.77
N ARG A 424 11.49 15.45 -3.15
CA ARG A 424 12.30 14.31 -3.62
C ARG A 424 11.59 12.97 -3.49
N GLN A 425 10.71 12.75 -2.52
CA GLN A 425 9.90 11.53 -2.47
C GLN A 425 8.88 11.54 -3.61
N VAL A 426 8.13 12.63 -3.83
CA VAL A 426 7.24 12.76 -5.00
C VAL A 426 8.01 12.53 -6.31
N ILE A 427 9.19 13.15 -6.48
CA ILE A 427 10.00 13.02 -7.70
C ILE A 427 10.66 11.62 -7.84
N HIS A 428 11.14 10.98 -6.77
CA HIS A 428 11.73 9.63 -6.86
C HIS A 428 10.68 8.52 -7.00
N CYS A 429 9.48 8.68 -6.45
CA CYS A 429 8.36 7.78 -6.68
C CYS A 429 7.94 7.80 -8.16
N HIS A 430 7.92 8.97 -8.80
CA HIS A 430 7.56 9.08 -10.23
C HIS A 430 8.67 8.76 -11.23
N PHE A 431 9.95 8.85 -10.87
CA PHE A 431 11.08 8.65 -11.81
C PHE A 431 12.10 7.59 -11.37
N GLY A 432 11.65 6.63 -10.55
CA GLY A 432 12.45 5.54 -10.00
C GLY A 432 12.83 4.44 -10.99
N CYS A 433 13.90 4.68 -11.77
CA CYS A 433 14.66 3.68 -12.53
C CYS A 433 14.11 3.24 -13.92
N TYR A 434 14.28 4.10 -14.93
CA TYR A 434 14.62 3.66 -16.29
C TYR A 434 16.03 4.13 -16.66
N LYS A 435 16.76 3.34 -17.46
CA LYS A 435 17.99 3.82 -18.12
C LYS A 435 17.58 4.88 -19.15
N LEU A 436 17.88 6.15 -18.86
CA LEU A 436 17.55 7.28 -19.74
C LEU A 436 18.34 7.22 -21.06
N ASN A 437 17.74 6.59 -22.08
CA ASN A 437 18.13 6.82 -23.47
C ASN A 437 17.85 8.29 -23.83
N LYS A 438 18.75 8.89 -24.63
CA LYS A 438 19.13 10.31 -24.54
C LYS A 438 18.07 11.38 -24.89
N PHE A 439 16.87 11.02 -25.35
CA PHE A 439 15.97 11.96 -26.02
C PHE A 439 15.17 12.92 -25.12
N ASN A 440 14.80 12.56 -23.89
CA ASN A 440 13.91 13.38 -23.05
C ASN A 440 14.60 14.29 -22.01
N ALA A 441 15.93 14.39 -22.03
CA ALA A 441 16.68 15.20 -21.04
C ALA A 441 16.36 16.71 -21.10
N GLY A 442 15.99 17.24 -22.27
CA GLY A 442 15.87 18.69 -22.51
C GLY A 442 14.79 19.43 -21.74
N ARG A 443 13.64 18.78 -21.41
CA ARG A 443 12.55 19.43 -20.65
C ARG A 443 12.70 19.28 -19.13
N LEU A 444 13.23 18.16 -18.65
CA LEU A 444 13.32 17.85 -17.21
C LEU A 444 14.35 18.71 -16.46
N VAL A 445 15.48 19.06 -17.08
CA VAL A 445 16.54 19.87 -16.46
C VAL A 445 16.05 21.30 -16.11
N THR A 446 15.11 21.85 -16.90
CA THR A 446 14.57 23.19 -16.70
C THR A 446 13.68 23.29 -15.46
N LEU A 447 12.88 22.26 -15.18
CA LEU A 447 12.07 22.16 -13.95
C LEU A 447 12.95 22.03 -12.70
N GLN A 448 14.07 21.30 -12.80
CA GLN A 448 14.97 21.06 -11.67
C GLN A 448 15.73 22.31 -11.17
N ARG A 449 15.81 23.37 -11.98
CA ARG A 449 16.45 24.65 -11.60
C ARG A 449 15.52 25.67 -10.94
N ASN A 450 14.20 25.46 -11.05
CA ASN A 450 13.21 26.45 -10.65
C ASN A 450 12.36 26.03 -9.43
N LEU A 451 12.71 24.95 -8.72
CA LEU A 451 12.08 24.50 -7.46
C LEU A 451 12.87 24.93 -6.21
#